data_AF-A0AAX4I8U9-F1
#
_entry.id   AF-A0AAX4I8U9-F1
#
_cell.length_a   1.000
_cell.length_b   1.000
_cell.length_c   1.000
_cell.angle_alpha   90.00
_cell.angle_beta   90.00
_cell.angle_gamma   90.00
#
_symmetry.space_group_name_H-M   'P 1'
#
loop_
_entity.id
_entity.type
_entity.pdbx_description
1 polymer ?
#
loop_
_entity_poly.entity_id
_entity_poly.type
_entity_poly.pdbx_seq_one_letter_code
_entity_poly.pdbx_strand_id
1 'polypeptide(L)' 'MFTLSEESKERIGKIIEISRIAIHYGYLPLVLYLGYTRSEPRPPFIRLPTHHGQAGIFRVDTIDPLRG' A
#
# COMPACT_ATOMS: atom_id res chain seq x y z
N MET A 1 -33.30 -10.82 37.88
CA MET A 1 -32.98 -9.97 36.71
C MET A 1 -31.64 -10.45 36.14
N PHE A 2 -31.66 -11.39 35.18
CA PHE A 2 -30.46 -11.96 34.53
C PHE A 2 -30.40 -11.70 33.01
N THR A 3 -31.34 -10.92 32.49
CA THR A 3 -31.57 -10.71 31.05
C THR A 3 -30.45 -9.90 30.36
N LEU A 4 -29.78 -9.01 31.09
CA LEU A 4 -28.67 -8.20 30.54
C LEU A 4 -27.42 -9.03 30.23
N SER A 5 -27.19 -10.14 30.93
CA SER A 5 -25.98 -10.96 30.75
C SER A 5 -26.05 -11.79 29.47
N GLU A 6 -27.21 -12.37 29.16
CA GLU A 6 -27.42 -13.13 27.93
C GLU A 6 -27.42 -12.23 26.69
N GLU A 7 -28.12 -11.08 26.74
CA GLU A 7 -28.11 -10.10 25.65
C GLU A 7 -26.69 -9.55 25.40
N SER A 8 -25.94 -9.23 26.47
CA SER A 8 -24.56 -8.74 26.34
C SER A 8 -23.64 -9.81 25.74
N LYS A 9 -23.75 -11.07 26.16
CA LYS A 9 -22.97 -12.18 25.59
C LYS A 9 -23.25 -12.37 24.11
N GLU A 10 -24.51 -12.30 23.71
CA GLU A 10 -24.90 -12.43 22.31
C GLU A 10 -24.36 -11.26 21.46
N ARG A 11 -24.43 -10.02 21.98
CA ARG A 11 -23.84 -8.84 21.33
C ARG A 11 -22.33 -8.96 21.15
N ILE A 12 -21.63 -9.38 22.20
CA ILE A 12 -20.17 -9.52 22.17
C ILE A 12 -19.79 -10.60 21.14
N GLY A 13 -20.51 -11.72 21.10
CA GLY A 13 -20.33 -12.76 20.08
C GLY A 13 -20.46 -12.22 18.66
N LYS A 14 -21.55 -11.48 18.38
CA LYS A 14 -21.79 -10.85 17.07
C LYS A 14 -20.69 -9.86 16.68
N ILE A 15 -20.23 -9.03 17.62
CA ILE A 15 -19.16 -8.06 17.37
C ILE A 15 -17.85 -8.77 17.05
N ILE A 16 -17.51 -9.84 17.77
CA ILE A 16 -16.28 -10.61 17.53
C ILE A 16 -16.31 -11.27 16.15
N GLU A 17 -17.46 -11.82 15.75
CA GLU A 17 -17.65 -12.44 14.44
C GLU A 17 -17.45 -11.43 13.29
N ILE A 18 -18.06 -10.24 13.41
CA ILE A 18 -17.88 -9.15 12.44
C ILE A 18 -16.43 -8.63 12.46
N SER A 19 -15.83 -8.50 13.64
CA SER A 19 -14.45 -8.01 13.80
C SER A 19 -13.44 -8.92 13.11
N ARG A 20 -13.64 -10.24 13.15
CA ARG A 20 -12.78 -11.20 12.46
C ARG A 20 -12.78 -10.96 10.95
N ILE A 21 -13.96 -10.76 10.35
CA ILE A 21 -14.11 -10.48 8.92
C ILE A 21 -13.50 -9.12 8.58
N ALA A 22 -13.79 -8.09 9.38
CA ALA A 22 -13.28 -6.74 9.17
C ALA A 22 -11.74 -6.68 9.21
N ILE A 23 -11.11 -7.35 10.17
CA ILE A 23 -9.64 -7.42 10.25
C ILE A 23 -9.09 -8.26 9.09
N HIS A 24 -9.71 -9.39 8.78
CA HIS A 24 -9.23 -10.30 7.74
C HIS A 24 -9.27 -9.70 6.33
N TYR A 25 -10.25 -8.85 6.03
CA TYR A 25 -10.29 -8.16 4.73
C TYR A 25 -9.69 -6.76 4.79
N GLY A 26 -9.65 -6.14 5.97
CA GLY A 26 -9.14 -4.78 6.17
C GLY A 26 -7.63 -4.68 6.34
N TYR A 27 -6.93 -5.75 6.75
CA TYR A 27 -5.48 -5.69 6.99
C TYR A 27 -4.70 -5.31 5.72
N LEU A 28 -5.09 -5.85 4.56
CA LEU A 28 -4.36 -5.66 3.31
C LEU A 28 -4.52 -4.23 2.75
N PRO A 29 -5.74 -3.66 2.67
CA PRO A 29 -5.93 -2.24 2.36
C PRO A 29 -5.18 -1.31 3.32
N LEU A 30 -5.20 -1.59 4.63
CA LEU A 30 -4.56 -0.77 5.65
C LEU A 30 -3.03 -0.73 5.49
N VAL A 31 -2.41 -1.89 5.30
CA VAL A 31 -0.95 -2.00 5.09
C VAL A 31 -0.54 -1.33 3.79
N LEU A 32 -1.30 -1.52 2.72
CA LEU A 32 -1.04 -0.89 1.42
C LEU A 32 -1.13 0.65 1.51
N TYR A 33 -2.12 1.18 2.23
CA TYR A 33 -2.28 2.62 2.46
C TYR A 33 -1.09 3.23 3.22
N LEU A 34 -0.66 2.55 4.30
CA LEU A 34 0.51 2.98 5.08
C LEU A 34 1.82 2.90 4.27
N GLY A 35 1.98 1.85 3.46
CA GLY A 35 3.15 1.71 2.59
C GLY A 35 3.20 2.75 1.47
N TYR A 36 2.04 3.12 0.92
CA TYR A 36 1.93 4.13 -0.13
C TYR A 36 2.30 5.54 0.38
N THR A 37 1.93 5.88 1.61
CA THR A 37 2.13 7.23 2.17
C THR A 37 3.56 7.52 2.62
N ARG A 38 4.43 6.50 2.82
CA ARG A 38 5.80 6.68 3.32
C ARG A 38 6.91 6.43 2.29
N SER A 39 6.56 6.07 1.06
CA SER A 39 7.54 5.78 0.01
C SER A 39 7.83 7.03 -0.81
N GLU A 40 9.03 7.61 -0.68
CA GLU A 40 9.57 8.56 -1.65
C GLU A 40 10.62 7.84 -2.53
N PRO A 41 10.38 7.67 -3.84
CA PRO A 41 9.23 8.10 -4.63
C PRO A 41 8.03 7.13 -4.53
N ARG A 42 6.80 7.67 -4.62
CA ARG A 42 5.54 6.91 -4.44
C ARG A 42 5.40 5.83 -5.53
N PRO A 43 5.36 4.53 -5.20
CA PRO A 43 5.28 3.49 -6.21
C PRO A 43 3.92 3.52 -6.94
N PRO A 44 3.89 3.49 -8.29
CA PRO A 44 2.65 3.46 -9.06
C PRO A 44 1.90 2.14 -8.88
N PHE A 45 0.56 2.20 -8.72
CA PHE A 45 -0.33 1.06 -8.44
C PHE A 45 -0.37 0.00 -9.56
N ILE A 46 0.03 0.35 -10.78
CA ILE A 46 0.12 -0.55 -11.93
C ILE A 46 1.48 -0.28 -12.57
N ARG A 47 2.44 -1.20 -12.39
CA ARG A 47 3.58 -1.24 -13.31
C ARG A 47 3.08 -1.82 -14.62
N LEU A 48 2.69 -0.95 -15.56
CA LEU A 48 2.77 -1.32 -16.96
C LEU A 48 4.24 -1.69 -17.20
N PRO A 49 4.56 -2.89 -17.74
CA PRO A 49 5.88 -3.11 -18.30
C PRO A 49 5.97 -2.21 -19.53
N THR A 50 6.27 -0.93 -19.31
CA THR A 50 6.66 -0.03 -20.38
C THR A 50 7.99 -0.57 -20.86
N HIS A 51 7.93 -1.34 -21.95
CA HIS A 51 9.05 -1.62 -22.81
C HIS A 51 9.47 -0.27 -23.42
N HIS A 52 10.19 0.55 -22.66
CA HIS A 52 10.91 1.71 -23.16
C HIS A 52 12.39 1.39 -23.07
N GLY A 53 12.89 0.83 -24.15
CA GLY A 53 14.26 1.13 -24.54
C GLY A 53 14.41 2.65 -24.63
N GLN A 54 15.57 3.13 -24.18
CA GLN A 54 16.14 4.45 -24.45
C GLN A 54 15.42 5.66 -23.83
N ALA A 55 15.82 6.03 -22.61
CA ALA A 55 15.84 7.43 -22.17
C ALA A 55 16.74 7.57 -20.93
N GLY A 56 18.06 7.48 -21.11
CA GLY A 56 19.00 7.62 -19.99
C GLY A 56 20.49 7.58 -20.32
N ILE A 57 20.88 7.65 -21.60
CA ILE A 57 22.30 7.73 -22.02
C ILE A 57 22.47 8.92 -22.96
N PHE A 58 22.19 10.13 -22.47
CA PHE A 58 22.73 11.35 -23.08
C PHE A 58 22.63 12.53 -22.12
N ARG A 59 23.61 12.66 -21.22
CA ARG A 59 24.08 13.94 -20.71
C ARG A 59 25.31 13.72 -19.83
N VAL A 60 26.31 14.57 -20.04
CA VAL A 60 27.67 14.54 -19.47
C VAL A 60 28.62 13.63 -20.26
N ASP A 61 29.05 14.13 -21.42
CA ASP A 61 30.48 14.28 -21.71
C ASP A 61 30.63 15.18 -22.95
N THR A 62 30.36 16.47 -22.72
CA THR A 62 30.98 17.56 -23.46
C THR A 62 32.47 17.59 -23.07
N ILE A 63 33.21 16.54 -23.45
CA ILE A 63 34.67 16.51 -23.35
C ILE A 63 35.20 16.94 -24.72
N ASP A 64 35.50 18.24 -24.79
CA ASP A 64 36.43 18.94 -25.69
C ASP A 64 36.76 18.28 -27.05
N PRO A 65 36.09 18.71 -28.14
CA PRO A 65 36.74 18.75 -29.43
C PRO A 65 37.56 20.05 -29.48
N LEU A 66 38.90 19.96 -29.54
CA LEU A 66 39.88 21.06 -29.75
C LEU A 66 40.62 21.56 -28.49
N ARG A 67 41.63 20.81 -28.04
CA ARG A 67 42.80 21.36 -27.33
C ARG A 67 44.09 20.82 -27.96
N GLY A 68 44.78 21.71 -28.69
CA GLY A 68 46.24 21.76 -28.94
C GLY A 68 46.94 20.51 -29.43
#